data_AF-A0A3N5MY66-F1
#
_entry.id   AF-A0A3N5MY66-F1
#
_cell.length_a   1.000
_cell.length_b   1.000
_cell.length_c   1.000
_cell.angle_alpha   90.00
_cell.angle_beta   90.00
_cell.angle_gamma   90.00
#
_symmetry.space_group_name_H-M   'P 1'
#
loop_
_entity.id
_entity.type
_entity.pdbx_description
1 polymer ?
#
loop_
_entity_poly.entity_id
_entity_poly.type
_entity_poly.pdbx_seq_one_letter_code
_entity_poly.pdbx_strand_id
1 'polypeptide(L)'
;IDLSVVDVSFKNNRGIPRYNDFRVALRRPRLRDWEELSANPVTQRKLRDIYGKLDMVDTMIGLFAEAAPAGFGFSDTAFRIFLLMAARRLQSDRFLTVDFRPEVYSPLGIDWIANNGMTNLILRHCPELAAALPRSGNAFAPFRPIATGI
;
A
#
# COMPACT_ATOMS: atom_id res chain seq x y z
N ILE A 1 -20.02 -0.39 14.09
CA ILE A 1 -19.01 -1.47 14.00
C ILE A 1 -17.65 -0.84 14.22
N ASP A 2 -16.79 -1.44 15.04
CA ASP A 2 -15.41 -0.97 15.20
C ASP A 2 -14.51 -1.67 14.18
N LEU A 3 -14.08 -0.92 13.15
CA LEU A 3 -13.26 -1.49 12.07
C LEU A 3 -11.87 -1.92 12.54
N SER A 4 -11.32 -1.28 13.56
CA SER A 4 -9.97 -1.59 14.06
C SER A 4 -9.94 -2.96 14.75
N VAL A 5 -10.97 -3.25 15.55
CA VAL A 5 -11.15 -4.55 16.20
C VAL A 5 -11.44 -5.64 15.17
N VAL A 6 -12.33 -5.34 14.21
CA VAL A 6 -12.71 -6.30 13.16
C VAL A 6 -11.50 -6.69 12.32
N ASP A 7 -10.63 -5.77 11.93
CA ASP A 7 -9.44 -6.08 11.13
C ASP A 7 -8.51 -7.09 11.82
N VAL A 8 -8.33 -6.96 13.14
CA VAL A 8 -7.54 -7.90 13.94
C VAL A 8 -8.24 -9.26 14.09
N SER A 9 -9.49 -9.27 14.55
CA SER A 9 -10.23 -10.51 14.80
C SER A 9 -10.45 -11.32 13.52
N PHE A 10 -10.70 -10.65 12.40
CA PHE A 10 -11.00 -11.31 11.14
C PHE A 10 -9.81 -12.04 10.53
N LYS A 11 -8.59 -11.49 10.68
CA LYS A 11 -7.36 -12.14 10.17
C LYS A 11 -7.02 -13.38 10.97
N ASN A 12 -7.24 -13.31 12.29
CA ASN A 12 -7.12 -14.48 13.16
C ASN A 12 -8.12 -15.57 12.76
N ASN A 13 -9.37 -15.23 12.47
CA ASN A 13 -10.39 -16.19 12.04
C ASN A 13 -10.12 -16.77 10.64
N ARG A 14 -9.38 -16.07 9.77
CA ARG A 14 -9.01 -16.53 8.43
C ARG A 14 -7.70 -17.30 8.38
N GLY A 15 -7.07 -17.56 9.53
CA GLY A 15 -5.83 -18.32 9.61
C GLY A 15 -4.63 -17.60 9.01
N ILE A 16 -4.65 -16.25 8.95
CA ILE A 16 -3.44 -15.49 8.60
C ILE A 16 -2.43 -15.64 9.76
N PRO A 17 -1.18 -16.07 9.49
CA PRO A 17 -0.19 -16.28 10.54
C PRO A 17 0.14 -15.01 11.31
N ARG A 18 0.57 -15.16 12.57
CA ARG A 18 1.15 -14.07 13.38
C ARG A 18 2.33 -13.43 12.65
N TYR A 19 2.66 -12.19 13.00
CA TYR A 19 3.60 -11.39 12.23
C TYR A 19 4.96 -12.08 12.01
N ASN A 20 5.53 -12.70 13.04
CA ASN A 20 6.82 -13.39 12.92
C ASN A 20 6.75 -14.65 12.04
N ASP A 21 5.67 -15.42 12.09
CA ASP A 21 5.46 -16.57 11.22
C ASP A 21 5.18 -16.14 9.77
N PHE A 22 4.45 -15.03 9.61
CA PHE A 22 4.21 -14.41 8.31
C PHE A 22 5.52 -13.95 7.66
N ARG A 23 6.44 -13.37 8.44
CA ARG A 23 7.81 -13.04 7.97
C ARG A 23 8.56 -14.29 7.50
N VAL A 24 8.54 -15.36 8.29
CA VAL A 24 9.21 -16.63 7.92
C VAL A 24 8.64 -17.19 6.62
N ALA A 25 7.32 -17.17 6.45
CA ALA A 25 6.66 -17.58 5.20
C ALA A 25 7.11 -16.75 3.98
N LEU A 26 7.49 -15.49 4.20
CA LEU A 26 8.07 -14.58 3.20
C LEU A 26 9.60 -14.63 3.11
N ARG A 27 10.21 -15.69 3.65
CA ARG A 27 11.67 -15.92 3.69
C ARG A 27 12.41 -14.76 4.36
N ARG A 28 11.82 -14.17 5.39
CA ARG A 28 12.44 -13.15 6.24
C ARG A 28 12.85 -13.75 7.58
N PRO A 29 13.93 -13.24 8.19
CA PRO A 29 14.30 -13.65 9.53
C PRO A 29 13.20 -13.28 10.52
N ARG A 30 12.97 -14.19 11.47
CA ARG A 30 12.16 -13.95 12.66
C ARG A 30 12.79 -12.83 13.46
N LEU A 31 11.97 -11.87 13.89
CA LEU A 31 12.43 -10.83 14.79
C LEU A 31 12.67 -11.41 16.19
N ARG A 32 13.73 -10.96 16.84
CA ARG A 32 14.12 -11.44 18.18
C ARG A 32 13.83 -10.41 19.27
N ASP A 33 13.93 -9.14 18.89
CA ASP A 33 13.80 -8.01 19.80
C ASP A 33 12.81 -6.97 19.27
N TRP A 34 12.22 -6.18 20.17
CA TRP A 34 11.16 -5.22 19.80
C TRP A 34 11.72 -4.00 19.06
N GLU A 35 13.00 -3.74 19.26
CA GLU A 35 13.80 -2.72 18.60
C GLU A 35 13.99 -3.04 17.12
N GLU A 36 13.97 -4.33 16.73
CA GLU A 36 13.98 -4.74 15.33
C GLU A 36 12.62 -4.52 14.64
N LEU A 37 11.53 -4.44 15.42
CA LEU A 37 10.20 -4.18 14.89
C LEU A 37 10.01 -2.68 14.64
N SER A 38 10.22 -1.84 15.65
CA SER A 38 9.89 -0.41 15.58
C SER A 38 11.06 0.43 16.08
N ALA A 39 11.35 1.55 15.43
CA ALA A 39 12.31 2.54 15.91
C ALA A 39 11.74 3.46 17.01
N ASN A 40 10.41 3.47 17.22
CA ASN A 40 9.75 4.31 18.21
C ASN A 40 9.67 3.62 19.59
N PRO A 41 10.33 4.14 20.65
CA PRO A 41 10.31 3.54 21.99
C PRO A 41 8.94 3.50 22.66
N VAL A 42 8.05 4.45 22.33
CA VAL A 42 6.67 4.46 22.85
C VAL A 42 5.89 3.28 22.28
N THR A 43 6.03 3.03 20.98
CA THR A 43 5.39 1.89 20.30
C THR A 43 5.93 0.58 20.85
N GLN A 44 7.26 0.46 21.01
CA GLN A 44 7.88 -0.74 21.60
C GLN A 44 7.30 -1.06 22.98
N ARG A 45 7.21 -0.08 23.88
CA ARG A 45 6.63 -0.27 25.23
C ARG A 45 5.18 -0.74 25.16
N LYS A 46 4.34 -0.04 24.39
CA LYS A 46 2.91 -0.43 24.24
C LYS A 46 2.74 -1.84 23.70
N LEU A 47 3.58 -2.24 22.73
CA LEU A 47 3.52 -3.58 22.17
C LEU A 47 3.97 -4.65 23.19
N ARG A 48 5.01 -4.37 23.98
CA ARG A 48 5.42 -5.23 25.11
C ARG A 48 4.28 -5.39 26.11
N ASP A 49 3.61 -4.31 26.48
CA ASP A 49 2.51 -4.32 27.46
C ASP A 49 1.29 -5.10 26.96
N ILE A 50 0.93 -4.93 25.68
CA ILE A 50 -0.27 -5.56 25.09
C ILE A 50 -0.04 -7.05 24.79
N TYR A 51 1.09 -7.41 24.21
CA TYR A 51 1.33 -8.76 23.68
C TYR A 51 2.19 -9.64 24.60
N GLY A 52 3.04 -9.05 25.44
CA GLY A 52 4.03 -9.74 26.29
C GLY A 52 5.17 -10.41 25.52
N LYS A 53 4.87 -11.08 24.40
CA LYS A 53 5.82 -11.80 23.54
C LYS A 53 5.72 -11.32 22.10
N LEU A 54 6.87 -11.12 21.46
CA LEU A 54 6.97 -10.64 20.08
C LEU A 54 6.26 -11.56 19.07
N ASP A 55 6.29 -12.86 19.32
CA ASP A 55 5.65 -13.88 18.48
C ASP A 55 4.12 -13.85 18.50
N MET A 56 3.52 -13.16 19.47
CA MET A 56 2.07 -13.04 19.59
C MET A 56 1.51 -11.87 18.75
N VAL A 57 2.37 -10.99 18.23
CA VAL A 57 1.97 -9.81 17.49
C VAL A 57 1.14 -10.19 16.25
N ASP A 58 -0.07 -9.66 16.16
CA ASP A 58 -0.93 -9.80 14.98
C ASP A 58 -0.23 -9.24 13.73
N THR A 59 -0.45 -9.86 12.58
CA THR A 59 0.21 -9.49 11.32
C THR A 59 0.09 -8.00 11.02
N MET A 60 -1.11 -7.43 11.16
CA MET A 60 -1.35 -6.01 10.84
C MET A 60 -0.64 -5.05 11.77
N ILE A 61 -0.63 -5.38 13.06
CA ILE A 61 0.07 -4.56 14.04
C ILE A 61 1.56 -4.59 13.76
N GLY A 62 2.11 -5.76 13.42
CA GLY A 62 3.49 -5.88 12.96
C GLY A 62 3.78 -5.09 11.68
N LEU A 63 2.89 -5.14 10.68
CA LEU A 63 3.05 -4.38 9.44
C LEU A 63 3.03 -2.86 9.64
N PHE A 64 2.23 -2.35 10.58
CA PHE A 64 2.19 -0.91 10.91
C PHE A 64 3.33 -0.49 11.84
N ALA A 65 3.78 -1.37 12.72
CA ALA A 65 4.88 -1.09 13.63
C ALA A 65 6.26 -1.20 12.95
N GLU A 66 6.37 -1.99 11.87
CA GLU A 66 7.62 -2.17 11.12
C GLU A 66 8.15 -0.84 10.61
N ALA A 67 9.39 -0.53 10.99
CA ALA A 67 10.10 0.64 10.46
C ALA A 67 10.25 0.52 8.94
N ALA A 68 9.51 1.35 8.20
CA ALA A 68 9.57 1.37 6.75
C ALA A 68 10.91 1.96 6.25
N PRO A 69 11.45 1.45 5.12
CA PRO A 69 12.59 2.09 4.46
C PRO A 69 12.30 3.56 4.11
N ALA A 70 13.35 4.38 4.02
CA ALA A 70 13.19 5.79 3.67
C ALA A 70 12.47 5.96 2.32
N GLY A 71 11.43 6.78 2.30
CA GLY A 71 10.61 7.05 1.10
C GLY A 71 9.48 6.05 0.84
N PHE A 72 9.36 4.96 1.62
CA PHE A 72 8.26 4.02 1.48
C PHE A 72 7.00 4.50 2.22
N GLY A 73 5.83 4.25 1.64
CA GLY A 73 4.53 4.51 2.28
C GLY A 73 4.02 3.37 3.18
N PHE A 74 4.71 2.23 3.21
CA PHE A 74 4.35 1.06 4.02
C PHE A 74 5.58 0.15 4.24
N SER A 75 5.43 -0.86 5.09
CA SER A 75 6.52 -1.72 5.54
C SER A 75 7.13 -2.60 4.44
N ASP A 76 8.41 -2.97 4.60
CA ASP A 76 9.10 -3.85 3.66
C ASP A 76 8.47 -5.26 3.60
N THR A 77 7.91 -5.74 4.72
CA THR A 77 7.17 -7.01 4.72
C THR A 77 5.90 -6.93 3.84
N ALA A 78 5.12 -5.83 3.93
CA ALA A 78 3.99 -5.62 3.03
C ALA A 78 4.45 -5.46 1.57
N PHE A 79 5.58 -4.79 1.34
CA PHE A 79 6.13 -4.60 -0.01
C PHE A 79 6.45 -5.89 -0.74
N ARG A 80 6.87 -6.95 -0.05
CA ARG A 80 7.13 -8.25 -0.68
C ARG A 80 5.87 -8.89 -1.24
N ILE A 81 4.75 -8.81 -0.50
CA ILE A 81 3.44 -9.24 -1.01
C ILE A 81 3.02 -8.34 -2.17
N PHE A 82 3.17 -7.03 -2.02
CA PHE A 82 2.81 -6.08 -3.06
C PHE A 82 3.59 -6.36 -4.35
N LEU A 83 4.89 -6.59 -4.28
CA LEU A 83 5.75 -6.88 -5.42
C LEU A 83 5.24 -8.10 -6.20
N LEU A 84 4.98 -9.21 -5.52
CA LEU A 84 4.45 -10.42 -6.13
C LEU A 84 3.05 -10.19 -6.70
N MET A 85 2.15 -9.63 -5.89
CA MET A 85 0.73 -9.55 -6.25
C MET A 85 0.45 -8.45 -7.29
N ALA A 86 1.23 -7.37 -7.32
CA ALA A 86 1.13 -6.34 -8.34
C ALA A 86 1.52 -6.90 -9.72
N ALA A 87 2.67 -7.58 -9.81
CA ALA A 87 3.07 -8.24 -11.04
C ALA A 87 2.04 -9.29 -11.46
N ARG A 88 1.60 -10.14 -10.52
CA ARG A 88 0.60 -11.18 -10.80
C ARG A 88 -0.72 -10.62 -11.31
N ARG A 89 -1.21 -9.50 -10.79
CA ARG A 89 -2.45 -8.86 -11.27
C ARG A 89 -2.37 -8.50 -12.76
N LEU A 90 -1.22 -8.03 -13.23
CA LEU A 90 -1.01 -7.74 -14.65
C LEU A 90 -0.83 -9.03 -15.45
N GLN A 91 0.08 -9.89 -15.02
CA GLN A 91 0.49 -11.09 -15.76
C GLN A 91 -0.60 -12.17 -15.86
N SER A 92 -1.55 -12.21 -14.93
CA SER A 92 -2.63 -13.20 -14.94
C SER A 92 -3.90 -12.71 -15.63
N ASP A 93 -3.95 -11.45 -16.07
CA ASP A 93 -5.08 -10.91 -16.80
C ASP A 93 -4.82 -10.96 -18.31
N ARG A 94 -5.68 -11.66 -19.05
CA ARG A 94 -5.60 -11.75 -20.52
C ARG A 94 -5.63 -10.36 -21.17
N PHE A 95 -6.43 -9.45 -20.62
CA PHE A 95 -6.66 -8.13 -21.19
C PHE A 95 -5.50 -7.17 -20.96
N LEU A 96 -4.59 -7.50 -20.03
CA LEU A 96 -3.35 -6.77 -19.77
C LEU A 96 -2.12 -7.52 -20.29
N THR A 97 -2.33 -8.63 -21.01
CA THR A 97 -1.27 -9.46 -21.61
C THR A 97 -1.59 -9.79 -23.07
N VAL A 98 -2.13 -10.97 -23.36
CA VAL A 98 -2.34 -11.50 -24.72
C VAL A 98 -3.33 -10.67 -25.55
N ASP A 99 -4.33 -10.08 -24.90
CA ASP A 99 -5.38 -9.29 -25.54
C ASP A 99 -5.14 -7.78 -25.39
N PHE A 100 -3.99 -7.35 -24.83
CA PHE A 100 -3.61 -5.94 -24.77
C PHE A 100 -3.06 -5.46 -26.14
N ARG A 101 -3.94 -5.44 -27.16
CA ARG A 101 -3.58 -5.16 -28.56
C ARG A 101 -4.66 -4.33 -29.28
N PRO A 102 -4.32 -3.63 -30.37
CA PRO A 102 -5.26 -2.78 -31.10
C PRO A 102 -6.49 -3.51 -31.67
N GLU A 103 -6.42 -4.81 -31.96
CA GLU A 103 -7.58 -5.56 -32.48
C GLU A 103 -8.69 -5.69 -31.43
N VAL A 104 -8.33 -5.64 -30.14
CA VAL A 104 -9.26 -5.73 -29.01
C VAL A 104 -9.64 -4.33 -28.51
N TYR A 105 -8.67 -3.42 -28.44
CA TYR A 105 -8.85 -2.09 -27.84
C TYR A 105 -9.08 -0.97 -28.86
N SER A 106 -9.00 -1.25 -30.17
CA SER A 106 -8.80 -0.29 -31.26
C SER A 106 -7.44 0.44 -31.21
N PRO A 107 -6.89 0.89 -32.35
CA PRO A 107 -5.71 1.77 -32.34
C PRO A 107 -5.91 3.02 -31.47
N LEU A 108 -7.08 3.66 -31.59
CA LEU A 108 -7.44 4.83 -30.78
C LEU A 108 -7.44 4.52 -29.27
N GLY A 109 -7.94 3.35 -28.87
CA GLY A 109 -8.01 2.98 -27.46
C GLY A 109 -6.65 2.65 -26.84
N ILE A 110 -5.76 2.00 -27.58
CA ILE A 110 -4.37 1.77 -27.13
C ILE A 110 -3.64 3.10 -26.98
N ASP A 111 -3.76 3.99 -27.97
CA ASP A 111 -3.16 5.34 -27.90
C ASP A 111 -3.73 6.14 -26.72
N TRP A 112 -5.02 5.99 -26.43
CA TRP A 112 -5.63 6.61 -25.26
C TRP A 112 -5.02 6.08 -23.96
N ILE A 113 -4.87 4.77 -23.79
CA ILE A 113 -4.28 4.20 -22.58
C ILE A 113 -2.82 4.68 -22.39
N ALA A 114 -2.03 4.67 -23.46
CA ALA A 114 -0.62 5.06 -23.41
C ALA A 114 -0.40 6.53 -23.02
N ASN A 115 -1.34 7.42 -23.36
CA ASN A 115 -1.18 8.86 -23.20
C ASN A 115 -2.04 9.48 -22.07
N ASN A 116 -2.66 8.65 -21.23
CA ASN A 116 -3.51 9.12 -20.13
C ASN A 116 -3.02 8.65 -18.76
N GLY A 117 -2.89 9.60 -17.84
CA GLY A 117 -2.69 9.37 -16.41
C GLY A 117 -3.72 10.12 -15.56
N MET A 118 -3.60 10.02 -14.24
CA MET A 118 -4.57 10.64 -13.31
C MET A 118 -4.70 12.16 -13.50
N THR A 119 -3.60 12.87 -13.75
CA THR A 119 -3.62 14.32 -14.05
C THR A 119 -4.48 14.63 -15.29
N ASN A 120 -4.31 13.87 -16.37
CA ASN A 120 -5.04 14.07 -17.62
C ASN A 120 -6.54 13.80 -17.42
N LEU A 121 -6.89 12.77 -16.63
CA LEU A 121 -8.27 12.45 -16.29
C LEU A 121 -8.95 13.58 -15.51
N ILE A 122 -8.29 14.10 -14.47
CA ILE A 122 -8.84 15.20 -13.66
C ILE A 122 -9.04 16.44 -14.54
N LEU A 123 -8.03 16.86 -15.30
CA LEU A 123 -8.13 18.07 -16.12
C LEU A 123 -9.15 17.95 -17.26
N ARG A 124 -9.39 16.74 -17.78
CA ARG A 124 -10.42 16.51 -18.79
C ARG A 124 -11.83 16.69 -18.24
N HIS A 125 -12.09 16.27 -17.01
CA HIS A 125 -13.45 16.24 -16.45
C HIS A 125 -13.75 17.36 -15.45
N CYS A 126 -12.71 17.92 -14.82
CA CYS A 126 -12.77 19.00 -13.84
C CYS A 126 -11.65 20.03 -14.11
N PRO A 127 -11.70 20.74 -15.26
CA PRO A 127 -10.64 21.68 -15.64
C PRO A 127 -10.41 22.80 -14.62
N GLU A 128 -11.42 23.16 -13.84
CA GLU A 128 -11.35 24.14 -12.76
C GLU A 128 -10.35 23.77 -11.65
N LEU A 129 -10.01 22.48 -11.50
CA LEU A 129 -9.04 22.00 -10.51
C LEU A 129 -7.58 22.19 -10.95
N ALA A 130 -7.32 22.71 -12.16
CA ALA A 130 -5.96 22.95 -12.66
C ALA A 130 -5.12 23.81 -11.71
N ALA A 131 -5.74 24.81 -11.07
CA ALA A 131 -5.08 25.70 -10.13
C ALA A 131 -4.69 25.01 -8.81
N ALA A 132 -5.35 23.91 -8.44
CA ALA A 132 -5.09 23.14 -7.22
C ALA A 132 -4.10 21.99 -7.44
N LEU A 133 -3.96 21.49 -8.67
CA LEU A 133 -3.05 20.37 -8.95
C LEU A 133 -1.57 20.74 -8.69
N PRO A 134 -0.73 19.77 -8.25
CA PRO A 134 0.70 19.99 -8.06
C PRO A 134 1.37 20.51 -9.35
N ARG A 135 2.24 21.54 -9.22
CA ARG A 135 3.02 22.07 -10.36
C ARG A 135 4.18 21.17 -10.74
N SER A 136 4.76 20.50 -9.75
CA SER A 136 5.77 19.45 -9.90
C SER A 136 5.20 18.16 -9.33
N GLY A 137 5.39 17.05 -10.04
CA GLY A 137 4.89 15.73 -9.63
C GLY A 137 3.59 15.32 -10.34
N ASN A 138 2.90 14.33 -9.75
CA ASN A 138 1.68 13.74 -10.31
C ASN A 138 0.47 14.05 -9.41
N ALA A 139 -0.73 13.72 -9.91
CA ALA A 139 -1.99 13.98 -9.21
C ALA A 139 -2.22 13.17 -7.91
N PHE A 140 -1.28 12.32 -7.47
CA PHE A 140 -1.36 11.65 -6.17
C PHE A 140 -0.57 12.39 -5.08
N ALA A 141 0.22 13.41 -5.43
CA ALA A 141 0.87 14.28 -4.46
C ALA A 141 -0.16 15.24 -3.81
N PRO A 142 0.12 15.77 -2.60
CA PRO A 142 -0.78 16.71 -1.94
C PRO A 142 -1.15 17.90 -2.84
N PHE A 143 -2.44 18.21 -2.91
CA PHE A 143 -2.95 19.31 -3.71
C PHE A 143 -2.59 20.65 -3.06
N ARG A 144 -2.44 21.67 -3.88
CA ARG A 144 -2.17 23.02 -3.41
C ARG A 144 -3.42 23.57 -2.73
N PRO A 145 -3.29 24.21 -1.56
CA PRO A 145 -4.37 24.99 -0.99
C PRO A 145 -4.84 26.02 -2.01
N ILE A 146 -6.16 26.06 -2.24
CA ILE A 146 -6.77 27.16 -2.98
C ILE A 146 -6.83 28.32 -2.00
N ALA A 147 -6.18 29.44 -2.31
CA ALA A 147 -6.30 30.64 -1.49
C ALA A 147 -7.78 31.08 -1.51
N THR A 148 -8.52 30.75 -0.46
CA THR A 148 -9.81 31.36 -0.18
C THR A 148 -9.53 32.79 0.26
N GLY A 149 -9.70 33.75 -0.65
CA GLY A 149 -9.75 35.16 -0.29
C GLY A 149 -11.02 35.41 0.53
N ILE A 150 -10.89 35.26 1.85
CA ILE A 150 -11.74 35.88 2.87
C ILE A 150 -10.78 36.50 3.88
#